data_AF-A0AAN0MIT9-F1
#
_entry.id   AF-A0AAN0MIT9-F1
#
_cell.length_a   1.000
_cell.length_b   1.000
_cell.length_c   1.000
_cell.angle_alpha   90.00
_cell.angle_beta   90.00
_cell.angle_gamma   90.00
#
_symmetry.space_group_name_H-M   'P 1'
#
loop_
_entity.id
_entity.type
_entity.pdbx_description
1 polymer ?
#
loop_
_entity_poly.entity_id
_entity_poly.type
_entity_poly.pdbx_seq_one_letter_code
_entity_poly.pdbx_strand_id
1 'polypeptide(L)'
;MKPENKTEEFLKYIADNNDMKKEQKKWEIEYFAYPDQEANDNAGQACATCPPPHARKSFVEHVLHSLEDRYMVAIYIAYPGTPLNEDSGKPKINKETGKRVVSAAGHMWFEITKVQHDKKEIINNSYGFAPINSGAWGNGFVTDKDTIHYEKPYYKRTIEITENHYKKLKEFGDSAYNNSDTYFDLYYNGVTNSCIDFTWKSLRHAGLSPSILECKSIQEYCDSTRIWIDKEENKFDDGILVGDNQIHVRSIPAPFPHSELNKEINNPPPLRSDIQKIISGLDPDSDEKQEASVQYTHTLPPNYGVNQLVNDWSKFSR
;
A
#
# COMPACT_ATOMS: atom_id res chain seq x y z
N MET A 1 -1.56 15.59 7.78
CA MET A 1 -1.22 16.87 7.11
C MET A 1 -0.64 17.83 8.14
N LYS A 2 0.38 18.63 7.81
CA LYS A 2 0.90 19.67 8.73
C LYS A 2 0.03 20.94 8.60
N PRO A 3 -0.34 21.60 9.71
CA PRO A 3 -1.04 22.87 9.64
C PRO A 3 -0.10 23.94 9.08
N GLU A 4 -0.64 24.85 8.28
CA GLU A 4 0.08 25.97 7.66
C GLU A 4 -0.34 27.33 8.23
N ASN A 5 -1.40 27.37 9.04
CA ASN A 5 -1.89 28.59 9.67
C ASN A 5 -2.56 28.32 11.03
N LYS A 6 -2.86 29.39 11.76
CA LYS A 6 -3.44 29.32 13.12
C LYS A 6 -4.81 28.65 13.16
N THR A 7 -5.63 28.79 12.12
CA THR A 7 -6.92 28.11 12.04
C THR A 7 -6.70 26.61 11.94
N GLU A 8 -5.81 26.15 11.06
CA GLU A 8 -5.47 24.74 10.92
C GLU A 8 -4.86 24.14 12.20
N GLU A 9 -4.03 24.89 12.93
CA GLU A 9 -3.54 24.48 14.26
C GLU A 9 -4.69 24.31 15.25
N PHE A 10 -5.67 25.21 15.25
CA PHE A 10 -6.83 25.14 16.10
C PHE A 10 -7.77 23.97 15.76
N LEU A 11 -8.04 23.73 14.48
CA LEU A 11 -8.82 22.57 14.03
C LEU A 11 -8.16 21.25 14.46
N LYS A 12 -6.83 21.18 14.37
CA LYS A 12 -6.07 20.02 14.86
C LYS A 12 -6.22 19.86 16.37
N TYR A 13 -6.13 20.94 17.13
CA TYR A 13 -6.36 20.93 18.58
C TYR A 13 -7.75 20.38 18.94
N ILE A 14 -8.81 20.82 18.24
CA ILE A 14 -10.16 20.30 18.43
C ILE A 14 -10.21 18.78 18.17
N ALA A 15 -9.59 18.32 17.08
CA ALA A 15 -9.59 16.90 16.73
C ALA A 15 -8.86 16.02 17.76
N ASP A 16 -7.74 16.51 18.29
CA ASP A 16 -6.91 15.81 19.28
C ASP A 16 -7.48 15.89 20.72
N ASN A 17 -8.53 16.68 20.97
CA ASN A 17 -9.12 16.84 22.30
C ASN A 17 -9.91 15.59 22.75
N ASN A 18 -9.39 14.82 23.71
CA ASN A 18 -10.02 13.58 24.16
C ASN A 18 -11.31 13.77 24.99
N ASP A 19 -11.57 14.97 25.50
CA ASP A 19 -12.74 15.26 26.34
C ASP A 19 -14.00 15.58 25.51
N MET A 20 -13.84 15.77 24.19
CA MET A 20 -14.94 16.10 23.29
C MET A 20 -15.50 14.87 22.58
N LYS A 21 -16.83 14.82 22.45
CA LYS A 21 -17.50 13.82 21.62
C LYS A 21 -17.21 14.06 20.14
N LYS A 22 -17.12 12.97 19.37
CA LYS A 22 -16.87 13.01 17.91
C LYS A 22 -17.77 14.01 17.16
N GLU A 23 -19.08 14.00 17.40
CA GLU A 23 -19.99 14.90 16.68
C GLU A 23 -19.83 16.36 17.08
N GLN A 24 -19.41 16.63 18.33
CA GLN A 24 -19.05 17.97 18.75
C GLN A 24 -17.78 18.43 18.03
N LYS A 25 -16.76 17.57 17.92
CA LYS A 25 -15.53 17.88 17.17
C LYS A 25 -15.83 18.22 15.72
N LYS A 26 -16.66 17.41 15.04
CA LYS A 26 -17.04 17.68 13.65
C LYS A 26 -17.70 19.04 13.50
N TRP A 27 -18.70 19.32 14.33
CA TRP A 27 -19.39 20.60 14.30
C TRP A 27 -18.44 21.78 14.52
N GLU A 28 -17.58 21.71 15.54
CA GLU A 28 -16.61 22.78 15.81
C GLU A 28 -15.60 22.93 14.67
N ILE A 29 -15.12 21.83 14.09
CA ILE A 29 -14.19 21.88 12.96
C ILE A 29 -14.83 22.57 11.75
N GLU A 30 -16.05 22.19 11.40
CA GLU A 30 -16.79 22.80 10.28
C GLU A 30 -17.10 24.27 10.55
N TYR A 31 -17.50 24.60 11.77
CA TYR A 31 -17.85 25.96 12.19
C TYR A 31 -16.64 26.90 12.15
N PHE A 32 -15.48 26.46 12.64
CA PHE A 32 -14.29 27.30 12.76
C PHE A 32 -13.35 27.24 11.55
N ALA A 33 -13.59 26.38 10.55
CA ALA A 33 -12.72 26.25 9.39
C ALA A 33 -12.65 27.52 8.52
N TYR A 34 -13.75 28.27 8.44
CA TYR A 34 -13.90 29.43 7.56
C TYR A 34 -14.45 30.63 8.34
N PRO A 35 -13.65 31.22 9.25
CA PRO A 35 -14.06 32.37 10.05
C PRO A 35 -14.49 33.54 9.16
N ASP A 36 -15.56 34.21 9.57
CA ASP A 36 -16.04 35.43 8.93
C ASP A 36 -14.93 36.49 8.93
N GLN A 37 -14.61 36.98 7.73
CA GLN A 37 -13.56 37.98 7.53
C GLN A 37 -14.11 39.40 7.68
N GLU A 38 -15.43 39.60 7.59
CA GLU A 38 -16.07 40.92 7.64
C GLU A 38 -16.24 41.44 9.07
N ALA A 39 -16.21 40.56 10.07
CA ALA A 39 -16.48 40.89 11.47
C ALA A 39 -15.43 41.83 12.14
N ASN A 40 -14.35 42.22 11.45
CA ASN A 40 -13.28 43.07 11.98
C ASN A 40 -12.92 44.29 11.11
N ASP A 41 -13.72 44.62 10.09
CA ASP A 41 -13.54 45.81 9.27
C ASP A 41 -14.04 47.08 9.99
N ASN A 42 -13.46 47.39 11.15
CA ASN A 42 -13.50 48.75 11.68
C ASN A 42 -12.52 49.61 10.87
N ALA A 43 -12.97 50.10 9.72
CA ALA A 43 -12.23 51.00 8.85
C ALA A 43 -11.61 52.17 9.65
N GLY A 44 -10.28 52.19 9.76
CA GLY A 44 -9.52 53.27 10.39
C GLY A 44 -8.87 52.96 11.75
N GLN A 45 -9.05 51.76 12.32
CA GLN A 45 -8.22 51.29 13.44
C GLN A 45 -7.18 50.28 12.93
N ALA A 46 -5.91 50.43 13.34
CA ALA A 46 -4.93 49.36 13.14
C ALA A 46 -5.49 48.08 13.77
N CYS A 47 -5.67 47.03 12.98
CA CYS A 47 -6.40 45.82 13.36
C CYS A 47 -5.87 45.29 14.70
N ALA A 48 -6.62 45.46 15.79
CA ALA A 48 -6.19 44.96 17.10
C ALA A 48 -6.01 43.43 17.07
N THR A 49 -6.78 42.73 16.22
CA THR A 49 -6.56 41.35 15.78
C THR A 49 -7.21 41.14 14.41
N CYS A 50 -6.44 40.88 13.35
CA CYS A 50 -7.03 40.41 12.09
C CYS A 50 -7.77 39.08 12.33
N PRO A 51 -8.91 38.82 11.64
CA PRO A 51 -9.53 37.51 11.68
C PRO A 51 -8.51 36.46 11.21
N PRO A 52 -8.49 35.27 11.83
CA PRO A 52 -7.55 34.25 11.43
C PRO A 52 -7.84 33.79 9.99
N PRO A 53 -6.81 33.38 9.22
CA PRO A 53 -6.99 32.98 7.82
C PRO A 53 -7.87 31.74 7.71
N HIS A 54 -8.51 31.53 6.57
CA HIS A 54 -9.26 30.28 6.33
C HIS A 54 -8.34 29.05 6.35
N ALA A 55 -8.86 27.93 6.82
CA ALA A 55 -8.21 26.64 6.65
C ALA A 55 -8.30 26.21 5.18
N ARG A 56 -7.30 25.46 4.70
CA ARG A 56 -7.40 24.82 3.39
C ARG A 56 -8.49 23.75 3.44
N LYS A 57 -9.35 23.69 2.42
CA LYS A 57 -10.41 22.68 2.31
C LYS A 57 -9.88 21.25 2.50
N SER A 58 -8.75 20.93 1.87
CA SER A 58 -8.08 19.62 2.01
C SER A 58 -7.61 19.33 3.44
N PHE A 59 -7.26 20.36 4.22
CA PHE A 59 -6.90 20.21 5.62
C PHE A 59 -8.14 19.92 6.47
N VAL A 60 -9.22 20.66 6.26
CA VAL A 60 -10.51 20.43 6.96
C VAL A 60 -10.99 19.00 6.71
N GLU A 61 -11.03 18.57 5.46
CA GLU A 61 -11.39 17.20 5.06
C GLU A 61 -10.48 16.16 5.72
N HIS A 62 -9.16 16.41 5.73
CA HIS A 62 -8.20 15.52 6.39
C HIS A 62 -8.45 15.38 7.90
N VAL A 63 -8.74 16.50 8.59
CA VAL A 63 -9.00 16.48 10.03
C VAL A 63 -10.34 15.78 10.33
N LEU A 64 -11.41 16.08 9.58
CA LEU A 64 -12.70 15.40 9.75
C LEU A 64 -12.58 13.90 9.49
N HIS A 65 -11.84 13.51 8.44
CA HIS A 65 -11.57 12.10 8.13
C HIS A 65 -10.79 11.39 9.25
N SER A 66 -9.92 12.11 9.97
CA SER A 66 -9.19 11.55 11.11
C SER A 66 -10.06 11.22 12.32
N LEU A 67 -11.29 11.74 12.37
CA LEU A 67 -12.29 11.44 13.41
C LEU A 67 -13.11 10.19 13.10
N GLU A 68 -12.91 9.58 11.93
CA GLU A 68 -13.56 8.35 11.50
C GLU A 68 -12.63 7.16 11.69
N ASP A 69 -13.22 5.96 11.73
CA ASP A 69 -12.43 4.73 11.66
C ASP A 69 -11.70 4.69 10.30
N ARG A 70 -10.43 4.31 10.32
CA ARG A 70 -9.58 4.27 9.11
C ARG A 70 -9.24 2.84 8.77
N TYR A 71 -9.25 2.53 7.48
CA TYR A 71 -9.10 1.18 6.98
C TYR A 71 -7.93 1.12 6.03
N MET A 72 -7.13 0.07 6.12
CA MET A 72 -5.98 -0.14 5.26
C MET A 72 -5.99 -1.57 4.71
N VAL A 73 -5.40 -1.73 3.53
CA VAL A 73 -4.90 -3.02 3.06
C VAL A 73 -3.40 -2.90 2.85
N ALA A 74 -2.64 -3.84 3.41
CA ALA A 74 -1.25 -4.07 3.10
C ALA A 74 -1.12 -5.30 2.20
N ILE A 75 -0.51 -5.13 1.03
CA ILE A 75 -0.24 -6.21 0.08
C ILE A 75 1.25 -6.51 0.18
N TYR A 76 1.59 -7.78 0.40
CA TYR A 76 2.94 -8.24 0.62
C TYR A 76 3.39 -9.16 -0.52
N ILE A 77 4.66 -9.06 -0.88
CA ILE A 77 5.32 -9.89 -1.88
C ILE A 77 6.66 -10.35 -1.27
N ALA A 78 6.79 -11.65 -1.05
CA ALA A 78 8.01 -12.31 -0.61
C ALA A 78 8.66 -13.02 -1.80
N TYR A 79 9.93 -12.76 -2.06
CA TYR A 79 10.67 -13.44 -3.11
C TYR A 79 11.07 -14.87 -2.69
N PRO A 80 11.33 -15.78 -3.65
CA PRO A 80 12.09 -17.01 -3.40
C PRO A 80 13.34 -16.71 -2.58
N GLY A 81 13.60 -17.53 -1.56
CA GLY A 81 14.70 -17.31 -0.60
C GLY A 81 14.33 -16.48 0.63
N THR A 82 13.12 -15.90 0.71
CA THR A 82 12.69 -15.14 1.89
C THR A 82 12.72 -16.04 3.14
N PRO A 83 13.42 -15.66 4.23
CA PRO A 83 13.47 -16.46 5.45
C PRO A 83 12.11 -16.65 6.10
N LEU A 84 11.86 -17.87 6.57
CA LEU A 84 10.61 -18.24 7.23
C LEU A 84 10.76 -18.28 8.75
N ASN A 85 9.68 -17.95 9.44
CA ASN A 85 9.53 -18.03 10.90
C ASN A 85 8.52 -19.13 11.28
N GLU A 86 8.61 -19.58 12.52
CA GLU A 86 7.55 -20.36 13.17
C GLU A 86 6.37 -19.46 13.57
N ASP A 87 5.26 -20.06 14.01
CA ASP A 87 4.09 -19.34 14.55
C ASP A 87 4.44 -18.36 15.70
N SER A 88 5.52 -18.65 16.43
CA SER A 88 6.02 -17.79 17.50
C SER A 88 6.77 -16.53 17.01
N GLY A 89 6.95 -16.38 15.69
CA GLY A 89 7.77 -15.34 15.08
C GLY A 89 9.28 -15.59 15.15
N LYS A 90 9.71 -16.70 15.75
CA LYS A 90 11.13 -17.09 15.80
C LYS A 90 11.59 -17.68 14.47
N PRO A 91 12.88 -17.51 14.11
CA PRO A 91 13.48 -18.17 12.94
C PRO A 91 13.16 -19.66 12.85
N LYS A 92 12.62 -20.09 11.71
CA LYS A 92 12.41 -21.50 11.41
C LYS A 92 13.72 -22.15 10.98
N ILE A 93 14.19 -23.14 11.72
CA ILE A 93 15.44 -23.86 11.47
C ILE A 93 15.13 -25.32 11.11
N ASN A 94 15.71 -25.81 10.02
CA ASN A 94 15.62 -27.21 9.66
C ASN A 94 16.45 -28.03 10.66
N LYS A 95 15.81 -28.95 11.39
CA LYS A 95 16.43 -29.69 12.50
C LYS A 95 17.55 -30.65 12.05
N GLU A 96 17.51 -31.12 10.82
CA GLU A 96 18.49 -32.07 10.29
C GLU A 96 19.75 -31.36 9.79
N THR A 97 19.58 -30.20 9.14
CA THR A 97 20.67 -29.46 8.52
C THR A 97 21.19 -28.30 9.37
N GLY A 98 20.42 -27.87 10.38
CA GLY A 98 20.69 -26.67 11.18
C GLY A 98 20.54 -25.36 10.41
N LYS A 99 20.09 -25.39 9.15
CA LYS A 99 20.00 -24.21 8.28
C LYS A 99 18.66 -23.48 8.43
N ARG A 100 18.67 -22.17 8.15
CA ARG A 100 17.46 -21.35 8.07
C ARG A 100 16.55 -21.88 6.95
N VAL A 101 15.27 -22.07 7.27
CA VAL A 101 14.26 -22.42 6.28
C VAL A 101 13.84 -21.14 5.54
N VAL A 102 13.73 -21.25 4.23
CA VAL A 102 13.39 -20.16 3.32
C VAL A 102 12.22 -20.56 2.42
N SER A 103 11.48 -19.58 1.90
CA SER A 103 10.44 -19.83 0.90
C SER A 103 11.05 -20.33 -0.40
N ALA A 104 10.47 -21.39 -0.97
CA ALA A 104 10.96 -21.99 -2.20
C ALA A 104 10.56 -21.17 -3.43
N ALA A 105 9.28 -20.79 -3.52
CA ALA A 105 8.69 -20.11 -4.68
C ALA A 105 8.37 -18.63 -4.43
N GLY A 106 8.61 -18.12 -3.22
CA GLY A 106 8.06 -16.84 -2.80
C GLY A 106 6.60 -16.97 -2.35
N HIS A 107 5.97 -15.85 -2.04
CA HIS A 107 4.57 -15.80 -1.62
C HIS A 107 3.97 -14.40 -1.78
N MET A 108 2.67 -14.32 -2.03
CA MET A 108 1.91 -13.08 -2.08
C MET A 108 0.66 -13.22 -1.22
N TRP A 109 0.39 -12.22 -0.38
CA TRP A 109 -0.75 -12.19 0.51
C TRP A 109 -1.16 -10.76 0.83
N PHE A 110 -2.27 -10.59 1.55
CA PHE A 110 -2.69 -9.30 2.04
C PHE A 110 -3.07 -9.34 3.53
N GLU A 111 -3.03 -8.17 4.15
CA GLU A 111 -3.47 -7.93 5.51
C GLU A 111 -4.37 -6.70 5.50
N ILE A 112 -5.53 -6.82 6.13
CA ILE A 112 -6.42 -5.68 6.34
C ILE A 112 -6.27 -5.17 7.77
N THR A 113 -6.31 -3.86 7.91
CA THR A 113 -6.24 -3.19 9.21
C THR A 113 -7.41 -2.25 9.37
N LYS A 114 -8.07 -2.30 10.52
CA LYS A 114 -8.98 -1.26 11.00
C LYS A 114 -8.32 -0.52 12.17
N VAL A 115 -8.18 0.79 12.04
CA VAL A 115 -7.78 1.70 13.12
C VAL A 115 -9.02 2.43 13.57
N GLN A 116 -9.44 2.21 14.82
CA GLN A 116 -10.56 2.97 15.37
C GLN A 116 -10.19 4.46 15.49
N HIS A 117 -11.18 5.34 15.33
CA HIS A 117 -10.97 6.79 15.37
C HIS A 117 -10.30 7.30 16.65
N ASP A 118 -10.55 6.65 17.79
CA ASP A 118 -9.91 6.98 19.07
C ASP A 118 -8.51 6.36 19.23
N LYS A 119 -8.05 5.63 18.21
CA LYS A 119 -6.74 4.96 18.08
C LYS A 119 -6.43 3.97 19.20
N LYS A 120 -7.43 3.51 19.97
CA LYS A 120 -7.22 2.55 21.06
C LYS A 120 -7.09 1.13 20.57
N GLU A 121 -7.77 0.81 19.47
CA GLU A 121 -7.79 -0.53 18.91
C GLU A 121 -7.32 -0.51 17.45
N ILE A 122 -6.38 -1.41 17.16
CA ILE A 122 -5.91 -1.73 15.82
C ILE A 122 -6.21 -3.21 15.60
N ILE A 123 -7.16 -3.49 14.72
CA ILE A 123 -7.57 -4.85 14.36
C ILE A 123 -6.87 -5.20 13.05
N ASN A 124 -6.09 -6.27 13.04
CA ASN A 124 -5.39 -6.77 11.85
C ASN A 124 -5.88 -8.18 11.51
N ASN A 125 -6.13 -8.44 10.23
CA ASN A 125 -6.43 -9.78 9.72
C ASN A 125 -5.58 -10.02 8.47
N SER A 126 -4.69 -11.01 8.53
CA SER A 126 -3.92 -11.47 7.37
C SER A 126 -4.67 -12.59 6.66
N TYR A 127 -4.52 -12.65 5.34
CA TYR A 127 -5.05 -13.72 4.51
C TYR A 127 -4.05 -14.03 3.38
N GLY A 128 -3.48 -15.23 3.41
CA GLY A 128 -2.76 -15.77 2.26
C GLY A 128 -3.08 -17.24 2.07
N PHE A 129 -2.87 -17.71 0.84
CA PHE A 129 -3.33 -19.03 0.39
C PHE A 129 -2.15 -19.91 0.03
N ALA A 130 -2.09 -21.09 0.64
CA ALA A 130 -0.99 -22.03 0.49
C ALA A 130 -1.52 -23.48 0.39
N PRO A 131 -0.76 -24.42 -0.18
CA PRO A 131 -1.14 -25.82 -0.17
C PRO A 131 -0.97 -26.40 1.25
N ILE A 132 -1.90 -27.25 1.69
CA ILE A 132 -1.85 -27.91 3.01
C ILE A 132 -0.59 -28.78 3.11
N ASN A 133 -0.36 -29.58 2.06
CA ASN A 133 0.87 -30.35 1.90
C ASN A 133 1.81 -29.59 0.97
N SER A 134 3.11 -29.59 1.27
CA SER A 134 4.09 -28.99 0.39
C SER A 134 4.01 -29.60 -1.03
N GLY A 135 3.96 -28.75 -2.05
CA GLY A 135 3.86 -29.18 -3.44
C GLY A 135 3.22 -28.09 -4.30
N ALA A 136 3.17 -28.30 -5.62
CA ALA A 136 2.55 -27.35 -6.54
C ALA A 136 1.05 -27.59 -6.76
N TRP A 137 0.49 -28.70 -6.26
CA TRP A 137 -0.92 -29.05 -6.41
C TRP A 137 -1.46 -29.75 -5.17
N GLY A 138 -2.75 -29.54 -4.86
CA GLY A 138 -3.47 -30.27 -3.82
C GLY A 138 -4.46 -29.38 -3.07
N ASN A 139 -5.05 -29.90 -1.99
CA ASN A 139 -5.91 -29.08 -1.14
C ASN A 139 -5.10 -27.91 -0.57
N GLY A 140 -5.63 -26.71 -0.74
CA GLY A 140 -5.11 -25.48 -0.16
C GLY A 140 -5.84 -25.10 1.11
N PHE A 141 -5.28 -24.11 1.81
CA PHE A 141 -5.89 -23.47 2.96
C PHE A 141 -5.48 -21.99 3.00
N VAL A 142 -6.33 -21.19 3.64
CA VAL A 142 -6.02 -19.78 3.93
C VAL A 142 -5.47 -19.69 5.35
N THR A 143 -4.41 -18.89 5.53
CA THR A 143 -3.78 -18.65 6.83
C THR A 143 -3.74 -17.18 7.19
N ASP A 144 -3.86 -16.90 8.49
CA ASP A 144 -3.72 -15.59 9.10
C ASP A 144 -2.30 -15.31 9.63
N LYS A 145 -1.34 -16.20 9.34
CA LYS A 145 0.02 -16.14 9.92
C LYS A 145 1.11 -15.69 8.97
N ASP A 146 0.80 -15.45 7.69
CA ASP A 146 1.83 -15.09 6.70
C ASP A 146 2.64 -13.86 7.08
N THR A 147 2.01 -12.82 7.66
CA THR A 147 2.73 -11.63 8.15
C THR A 147 3.77 -11.96 9.25
N ILE A 148 3.56 -13.02 10.03
CA ILE A 148 4.50 -13.49 11.06
C ILE A 148 5.53 -14.45 10.44
N HIS A 149 5.09 -15.31 9.53
CA HIS A 149 5.92 -16.36 8.93
C HIS A 149 6.97 -15.83 7.96
N TYR A 150 6.71 -14.73 7.23
CA TYR A 150 7.66 -14.20 6.27
C TYR A 150 8.48 -13.05 6.88
N GLU A 151 9.78 -13.28 7.08
CA GLU A 151 10.68 -12.27 7.61
C GLU A 151 11.10 -11.29 6.51
N LYS A 152 10.78 -10.00 6.67
CA LYS A 152 11.17 -8.91 5.76
C LYS A 152 10.85 -9.24 4.29
N PRO A 153 9.57 -9.38 3.93
CA PRO A 153 9.18 -9.60 2.54
C PRO A 153 9.77 -8.51 1.64
N TYR A 154 10.16 -8.90 0.43
CA TYR A 154 10.80 -8.02 -0.55
C TYR A 154 10.03 -6.73 -0.76
N TYR A 155 8.70 -6.81 -0.84
CA TYR A 155 7.86 -5.67 -1.09
C TYR A 155 6.60 -5.66 -0.22
N LYS A 156 6.22 -4.47 0.23
CA LYS A 156 4.95 -4.20 0.92
C LYS A 156 4.37 -2.87 0.43
N ARG A 157 3.10 -2.88 0.03
CA ARG A 157 2.33 -1.65 -0.20
C ARG A 157 1.15 -1.58 0.75
N THR A 158 1.10 -0.54 1.57
CA THR A 158 -0.07 -0.19 2.36
C THR A 158 -0.86 0.91 1.68
N ILE A 159 -2.16 0.70 1.53
CA ILE A 159 -3.10 1.62 0.89
C ILE A 159 -4.23 1.89 1.89
N GLU A 160 -4.55 3.15 2.13
CA GLU A 160 -5.79 3.50 2.81
C GLU A 160 -6.98 3.26 1.88
N ILE A 161 -7.98 2.55 2.39
CA ILE A 161 -9.14 2.10 1.65
C ILE A 161 -10.44 2.53 2.34
N THR A 162 -11.55 2.44 1.60
CA THR A 162 -12.87 2.70 2.17
C THR A 162 -13.30 1.57 3.09
N GLU A 163 -14.25 1.84 3.99
CA GLU A 163 -14.87 0.79 4.80
C GLU A 163 -15.49 -0.31 3.93
N ASN A 164 -16.09 0.05 2.79
CA ASN A 164 -16.68 -0.92 1.87
C ASN A 164 -15.61 -1.86 1.27
N HIS A 165 -14.45 -1.34 0.86
CA HIS A 165 -13.34 -2.18 0.41
C HIS A 165 -12.88 -3.13 1.52
N TYR A 166 -12.73 -2.63 2.75
CA TYR A 166 -12.35 -3.44 3.91
C TYR A 166 -13.33 -4.59 4.17
N LYS A 167 -14.64 -4.29 4.19
CA LYS A 167 -15.70 -5.28 4.40
C LYS A 167 -15.66 -6.38 3.36
N LYS A 168 -15.48 -6.04 2.08
CA LYS A 168 -15.39 -7.00 0.98
C LYS A 168 -14.12 -7.86 1.04
N LEU A 169 -12.97 -7.26 1.36
CA LEU A 169 -11.73 -8.04 1.57
C LEU A 169 -11.88 -9.01 2.74
N LYS A 170 -12.47 -8.54 3.85
CA LYS A 170 -12.73 -9.36 5.03
C LYS A 170 -13.70 -10.50 4.72
N GLU A 171 -14.79 -10.21 4.03
CA GLU A 171 -15.78 -11.22 3.62
C GLU A 171 -15.15 -12.31 2.75
N PHE A 172 -14.38 -11.91 1.73
CA PHE A 172 -13.66 -12.84 0.87
C PHE A 172 -12.68 -13.72 1.67
N GLY A 173 -11.85 -13.08 2.48
CA GLY A 173 -10.83 -13.75 3.30
C GLY A 173 -11.43 -14.69 4.35
N ASP A 174 -12.43 -14.24 5.10
CA ASP A 174 -13.11 -15.05 6.12
C ASP A 174 -13.87 -16.22 5.50
N SER A 175 -14.49 -16.03 4.33
CA SER A 175 -15.19 -17.11 3.63
C SER A 175 -14.24 -18.25 3.29
N ALA A 176 -13.11 -17.93 2.65
CA ALA A 176 -12.10 -18.91 2.27
C ALA A 176 -11.37 -19.52 3.49
N TYR A 177 -11.08 -18.71 4.52
CA TYR A 177 -10.52 -19.18 5.80
C TYR A 177 -11.43 -20.21 6.50
N ASN A 178 -12.75 -20.03 6.40
CA ASN A 178 -13.73 -20.96 6.94
C ASN A 178 -14.05 -22.13 5.99
N ASN A 179 -13.16 -22.44 5.06
CA ASN A 179 -13.27 -23.52 4.07
C ASN A 179 -14.49 -23.42 3.14
N SER A 180 -14.95 -22.21 2.86
CA SER A 180 -15.98 -21.98 1.83
C SER A 180 -15.34 -21.64 0.48
N ASP A 181 -15.85 -22.25 -0.58
CA ASP A 181 -15.43 -22.03 -1.97
C ASP A 181 -16.27 -20.95 -2.69
N THR A 182 -17.12 -20.22 -1.95
CA THR A 182 -18.08 -19.24 -2.50
C THR A 182 -17.43 -18.22 -3.43
N TYR A 183 -16.24 -17.75 -3.08
CA TYR A 183 -15.52 -16.70 -3.83
C TYR A 183 -14.20 -17.17 -4.44
N PHE A 184 -13.69 -18.34 -4.03
CA PHE A 184 -12.39 -18.85 -4.44
C PHE A 184 -12.30 -20.36 -4.26
N ASP A 185 -11.85 -21.08 -5.30
CA ASP A 185 -11.61 -22.52 -5.23
C ASP A 185 -10.44 -22.83 -4.28
N LEU A 186 -10.65 -23.70 -3.30
CA LEU A 186 -9.62 -24.05 -2.31
C LEU A 186 -8.69 -25.17 -2.78
N TYR A 187 -8.81 -25.65 -4.01
CA TYR A 187 -7.82 -26.53 -4.61
C TYR A 187 -6.60 -25.74 -5.13
N TYR A 188 -5.47 -25.82 -4.42
CA TYR A 188 -4.25 -25.13 -4.79
C TYR A 188 -3.67 -25.69 -6.09
N ASN A 189 -3.35 -24.78 -7.01
CA ASN A 189 -2.57 -25.04 -8.22
C ASN A 189 -1.58 -23.88 -8.38
N GLY A 190 -0.28 -24.15 -8.25
CA GLY A 190 0.77 -23.13 -8.27
C GLY A 190 0.87 -22.34 -9.58
N VAL A 191 0.18 -22.75 -10.65
CA VAL A 191 0.16 -22.06 -11.93
C VAL A 191 -1.15 -21.29 -12.15
N THR A 192 -2.30 -21.82 -11.73
CA THR A 192 -3.62 -21.27 -12.12
C THR A 192 -4.57 -20.98 -10.95
N ASN A 193 -4.18 -21.35 -9.72
CA ASN A 193 -4.95 -21.11 -8.50
C ASN A 193 -4.02 -21.08 -7.28
N SER A 194 -3.23 -20.02 -7.19
CA SER A 194 -2.09 -19.85 -6.30
C SER A 194 -2.32 -18.72 -5.28
N CYS A 195 -1.28 -18.42 -4.49
CA CYS A 195 -1.28 -17.27 -3.57
C CYS A 195 -1.49 -15.92 -4.29
N ILE A 196 -1.00 -15.82 -5.54
CA ILE A 196 -1.13 -14.64 -6.40
C ILE A 196 -2.58 -14.48 -6.84
N ASP A 197 -3.19 -15.55 -7.34
CA ASP A 197 -4.58 -15.57 -7.78
C ASP A 197 -5.54 -15.24 -6.63
N PHE A 198 -5.31 -15.82 -5.45
CA PHE A 198 -6.10 -15.53 -4.26
C PHE A 198 -6.05 -14.04 -3.91
N THR A 199 -4.85 -13.47 -3.88
CA THR A 199 -4.67 -12.05 -3.55
C THR A 199 -5.34 -11.15 -4.58
N TRP A 200 -5.13 -11.41 -5.88
CA TRP A 200 -5.74 -10.60 -6.93
C TRP A 200 -7.26 -10.72 -6.99
N LYS A 201 -7.82 -11.93 -6.87
CA LYS A 201 -9.28 -12.14 -6.84
C LYS A 201 -9.90 -11.43 -5.65
N SER A 202 -9.27 -11.46 -4.47
CA SER A 202 -9.72 -10.72 -3.29
C SER A 202 -9.73 -9.20 -3.53
N LEU A 203 -8.62 -8.65 -4.05
CA LEU A 203 -8.51 -7.22 -4.37
C LEU A 203 -9.56 -6.79 -5.39
N ARG A 204 -9.75 -7.55 -6.48
CA ARG A 204 -10.78 -7.28 -7.50
C ARG A 204 -12.19 -7.38 -6.93
N HIS A 205 -12.47 -8.36 -6.07
CA HIS A 205 -13.75 -8.49 -5.37
C HIS A 205 -14.07 -7.21 -4.56
N ALA A 206 -13.05 -6.63 -3.93
CA ALA A 206 -13.14 -5.36 -3.22
C ALA A 206 -13.19 -4.12 -4.13
N GLY A 207 -13.05 -4.26 -5.44
CA GLY A 207 -12.99 -3.14 -6.39
C GLY A 207 -11.61 -2.48 -6.50
N LEU A 208 -10.57 -3.09 -5.92
CA LEU A 208 -9.19 -2.63 -5.99
C LEU A 208 -8.50 -3.33 -7.17
N SER A 209 -8.44 -2.65 -8.30
CA SER A 209 -7.77 -3.16 -9.51
C SER A 209 -6.61 -2.25 -9.89
N PRO A 210 -5.53 -2.79 -10.48
CA PRO A 210 -4.50 -2.01 -11.17
C PRO A 210 -5.11 -0.91 -12.05
N SER A 211 -4.48 0.25 -12.18
CA SER A 211 -4.79 1.26 -13.20
C SER A 211 -3.57 1.51 -14.07
N ILE A 212 -3.75 2.11 -15.25
CA ILE A 212 -2.61 2.55 -16.07
C ILE A 212 -1.82 3.55 -15.23
N LEU A 213 -0.51 3.32 -15.06
CA LEU A 213 0.38 4.30 -14.46
C LEU A 213 0.64 5.40 -15.51
N GLU A 214 0.30 6.65 -15.21
CA GLU A 214 0.76 7.79 -16.02
C GLU A 214 2.26 8.00 -15.76
N CYS A 215 3.08 7.65 -16.77
CA CYS A 215 4.53 7.68 -16.68
C CYS A 215 5.07 9.12 -16.74
N LYS A 216 6.05 9.48 -15.89
CA LYS A 216 6.67 10.81 -15.88
C LYS A 216 7.95 10.90 -16.73
N SER A 217 8.46 9.79 -17.27
CA SER A 217 9.69 9.75 -18.08
C SER A 217 9.74 8.60 -19.11
N ILE A 218 10.59 8.74 -20.13
CA ILE A 218 10.78 7.76 -21.22
C ILE A 218 11.38 6.43 -20.75
N GLN A 219 12.02 6.37 -19.58
CA GLN A 219 12.45 5.11 -18.96
C GLN A 219 11.30 4.42 -18.20
N GLU A 220 10.33 5.19 -17.67
CA GLU A 220 9.05 4.69 -17.13
C GLU A 220 8.07 4.26 -18.24
N TYR A 221 8.38 4.52 -19.51
CA TYR A 221 7.53 4.25 -20.68
C TYR A 221 7.27 2.76 -20.94
N CYS A 222 7.87 1.83 -20.19
CA CYS A 222 7.78 0.39 -20.48
C CYS A 222 6.81 -0.39 -19.57
N ASP A 223 6.45 0.11 -18.38
CA ASP A 223 5.64 -0.67 -17.42
C ASP A 223 4.13 -0.53 -17.61
N SER A 224 3.66 0.64 -18.08
CA SER A 224 2.23 0.91 -18.26
C SER A 224 1.63 0.18 -19.47
N THR A 225 2.41 -0.05 -20.53
CA THR A 225 2.01 -0.85 -21.70
C THR A 225 1.86 -2.33 -21.33
N ARG A 226 2.73 -2.85 -20.45
CA ARG A 226 2.61 -4.24 -19.93
C ARG A 226 1.36 -4.40 -19.05
N ILE A 227 1.12 -3.46 -18.12
CA ILE A 227 -0.12 -3.41 -17.33
C ILE A 227 -1.38 -3.35 -18.21
N TRP A 228 -1.33 -2.62 -19.34
CA TRP A 228 -2.47 -2.46 -20.26
C TRP A 228 -2.76 -3.74 -21.05
N ILE A 229 -1.73 -4.42 -21.58
CA ILE A 229 -1.87 -5.70 -22.30
C ILE A 229 -2.42 -6.79 -21.36
N ASP A 230 -1.88 -6.89 -20.13
CA ASP A 230 -2.32 -7.91 -19.16
C ASP A 230 -3.77 -7.68 -18.66
N LYS A 231 -4.23 -6.42 -18.68
CA LYS A 231 -5.60 -6.00 -18.38
C LYS A 231 -6.62 -6.42 -19.43
N GLU A 232 -6.29 -6.27 -20.72
CA GLU A 232 -7.22 -6.53 -21.81
C GLU A 232 -7.51 -8.03 -21.97
N GLU A 233 -6.55 -8.88 -21.60
CA GLU A 233 -6.67 -10.33 -21.77
C GLU A 233 -7.15 -11.07 -20.51
N ASN A 234 -7.44 -10.38 -19.39
CA ASN A 234 -7.73 -11.00 -18.09
C ASN A 234 -6.59 -11.93 -17.57
N LYS A 235 -5.39 -11.82 -18.14
CA LYS A 235 -4.21 -12.69 -17.90
C LYS A 235 -3.37 -12.29 -16.69
N PHE A 236 -3.98 -11.65 -15.70
CA PHE A 236 -3.31 -11.40 -14.42
C PHE A 236 -2.95 -12.68 -13.64
N ASP A 237 -3.47 -13.82 -14.09
CA ASP A 237 -3.18 -15.15 -13.57
C ASP A 237 -1.84 -15.71 -14.14
N ASP A 238 -1.21 -15.02 -15.11
CA ASP A 238 0.06 -15.43 -15.76
C ASP A 238 1.33 -14.83 -15.14
N GLY A 239 1.18 -14.09 -14.03
CA GLY A 239 2.30 -13.65 -13.19
C GLY A 239 2.89 -14.82 -12.41
N ILE A 240 3.36 -15.88 -13.09
CA ILE A 240 3.90 -17.13 -12.51
C ILE A 240 4.94 -16.82 -11.42
N LEU A 241 5.65 -15.70 -11.57
CA LEU A 241 6.64 -15.24 -10.62
C LEU A 241 6.04 -14.21 -9.68
N VAL A 242 6.06 -14.53 -8.38
CA VAL A 242 5.64 -13.66 -7.29
C VAL A 242 6.25 -12.25 -7.42
N GLY A 243 7.49 -12.15 -7.90
CA GLY A 243 8.19 -10.87 -7.98
C GLY A 243 7.71 -9.89 -9.04
N ASP A 244 7.17 -10.38 -10.15
CA ASP A 244 6.69 -9.54 -11.26
C ASP A 244 5.41 -8.78 -10.87
N ASN A 245 4.74 -9.22 -9.81
CA ASN A 245 3.51 -8.61 -9.31
C ASN A 245 3.74 -7.24 -8.65
N GLN A 246 4.99 -6.85 -8.36
CA GLN A 246 5.28 -5.57 -7.70
C GLN A 246 4.72 -4.37 -8.48
N ILE A 247 4.97 -4.31 -9.79
CA ILE A 247 4.56 -3.16 -10.61
C ILE A 247 3.03 -3.05 -10.69
N HIS A 248 2.33 -4.18 -10.79
CA HIS A 248 0.88 -4.24 -10.78
C HIS A 248 0.32 -3.80 -9.43
N VAL A 249 0.91 -4.27 -8.32
CA VAL A 249 0.50 -3.82 -6.97
C VAL A 249 0.74 -2.33 -6.81
N ARG A 250 1.86 -1.76 -7.31
CA ARG A 250 2.13 -0.30 -7.31
C ARG A 250 1.12 0.51 -8.13
N SER A 251 0.54 -0.10 -9.16
CA SER A 251 -0.41 0.55 -10.05
C SER A 251 -1.84 0.65 -9.53
N ILE A 252 -2.18 0.02 -8.39
CA ILE A 252 -3.51 0.14 -7.79
C ILE A 252 -3.71 1.61 -7.34
N PRO A 253 -4.74 2.33 -7.81
CA PRO A 253 -4.99 3.68 -7.35
C PRO A 253 -5.47 3.66 -5.89
N ALA A 254 -4.87 4.49 -5.05
CA ALA A 254 -5.31 4.63 -3.67
C ALA A 254 -6.62 5.45 -3.63
N PRO A 255 -7.70 4.96 -3.00
CA PRO A 255 -8.94 5.73 -2.81
C PRO A 255 -8.70 7.08 -2.12
N PHE A 256 -7.70 7.14 -1.24
CA PHE A 256 -7.24 8.35 -0.57
C PHE A 256 -5.78 8.62 -0.96
N PRO A 257 -5.50 9.24 -2.13
CA PRO A 257 -4.14 9.32 -2.68
C PRO A 257 -3.18 10.14 -1.81
N HIS A 258 -3.68 11.13 -1.07
CA HIS A 258 -2.90 11.99 -0.17
C HIS A 258 -2.88 11.50 1.28
N SER A 259 -3.37 10.29 1.54
CA SER A 259 -3.33 9.70 2.86
C SER A 259 -1.89 9.50 3.33
N GLU A 260 -1.62 9.88 4.58
CA GLU A 260 -0.37 9.60 5.28
C GLU A 260 -0.20 8.12 5.67
N LEU A 261 -1.27 7.32 5.55
CA LEU A 261 -1.24 5.89 5.79
C LEU A 261 -0.74 5.11 4.57
N ASN A 262 -0.78 5.71 3.38
CA ASN A 262 -0.20 5.12 2.18
C ASN A 262 1.32 5.00 2.34
N LYS A 263 1.84 3.78 2.24
CA LYS A 263 3.28 3.50 2.42
C LYS A 263 3.72 2.43 1.46
N GLU A 264 4.96 2.55 1.00
CA GLU A 264 5.64 1.55 0.18
C GLU A 264 6.97 1.20 0.84
N ILE A 265 7.26 -0.09 0.95
CA ILE A 265 8.52 -0.60 1.49
C ILE A 265 9.10 -1.57 0.47
N ASN A 266 10.37 -1.33 0.11
CA ASN A 266 11.18 -2.17 -0.74
C ASN A 266 12.40 -2.62 0.08
N ASN A 267 12.47 -3.90 0.42
CA ASN A 267 13.62 -4.52 1.06
C ASN A 267 14.56 -5.08 -0.04
N PRO A 268 15.87 -5.23 0.23
CA PRO A 268 16.75 -5.92 -0.70
C PRO A 268 16.26 -7.36 -0.94
N PRO A 269 16.45 -7.92 -2.15
CA PRO A 269 16.09 -9.30 -2.41
C PRO A 269 16.89 -10.24 -1.47
N PRO A 270 16.28 -11.33 -0.99
CA PRO A 270 17.00 -12.30 -0.16
C PRO A 270 18.07 -13.02 -0.97
N LEU A 271 19.11 -13.53 -0.29
CA LEU A 271 20.07 -14.43 -0.91
C LEU A 271 19.36 -15.70 -1.40
N ARG A 272 19.57 -16.07 -2.67
CA ARG A 272 18.91 -17.20 -3.32
C ARG A 272 19.91 -18.29 -3.69
N SER A 273 19.50 -19.55 -3.58
CA SER A 273 20.23 -20.65 -4.22
C SER A 273 20.06 -20.61 -5.75
N ASP A 274 20.93 -21.28 -6.49
CA ASP A 274 20.86 -21.32 -7.96
C ASP A 274 19.53 -21.87 -8.48
N ILE A 275 18.95 -22.87 -7.78
CA ILE A 275 17.64 -23.43 -8.10
C ILE A 275 16.53 -22.38 -7.88
N GLN A 276 16.63 -21.57 -6.83
CA GLN A 276 15.69 -20.48 -6.59
C GLN A 276 15.84 -19.38 -7.63
N LYS A 277 17.06 -19.09 -8.12
CA LYS A 277 17.29 -18.15 -9.22
C LYS A 277 16.59 -18.63 -10.50
N ILE A 278 16.77 -19.91 -10.85
CA ILE A 278 16.16 -20.55 -12.02
C ILE A 278 14.63 -20.58 -11.94
N ILE A 279 14.06 -20.98 -10.79
CA ILE A 279 12.60 -20.98 -10.58
C ILE A 279 12.04 -19.54 -10.58
N SER A 280 12.86 -18.54 -10.24
CA SER A 280 12.48 -17.12 -10.19
C SER A 280 12.72 -16.31 -11.47
N GLY A 281 13.24 -16.92 -12.54
CA GLY A 281 13.42 -16.26 -13.85
C GLY A 281 14.41 -15.09 -13.92
N LEU A 282 15.26 -14.86 -12.93
CA LEU A 282 16.24 -13.76 -12.92
C LEU A 282 17.67 -14.26 -13.19
N ASP A 283 18.30 -13.65 -14.20
CA ASP A 283 19.69 -13.89 -14.63
C ASP A 283 20.66 -13.72 -13.44
N PRO A 284 21.56 -14.69 -13.16
CA PRO A 284 22.43 -14.68 -11.97
C PRO A 284 23.42 -13.51 -11.86
N ASP A 285 23.55 -12.66 -12.88
CA ASP A 285 24.53 -11.56 -12.97
C ASP A 285 24.02 -10.17 -12.52
N SER A 286 22.77 -10.05 -12.03
CA SER A 286 22.21 -8.74 -11.63
C SER A 286 22.44 -8.32 -10.18
N ASP A 287 23.01 -9.20 -9.33
CA ASP A 287 23.12 -8.98 -7.88
C ASP A 287 24.27 -8.02 -7.46
N GLU A 288 25.12 -7.53 -8.37
CA GLU A 288 26.34 -6.80 -7.95
C GLU A 288 26.21 -5.27 -7.85
N LYS A 289 25.06 -4.65 -8.15
CA LYS A 289 24.92 -3.18 -8.03
C LYS A 289 23.52 -2.70 -7.66
N GLN A 290 23.14 -2.78 -6.39
CA GLN A 290 22.16 -1.84 -5.83
C GLN A 290 22.16 -1.78 -4.30
N GLU A 291 23.30 -1.39 -3.70
CA GLU A 291 23.27 -0.69 -2.41
C GLU A 291 22.95 0.79 -2.66
N ALA A 292 21.66 1.13 -2.71
CA ALA A 292 21.21 2.50 -2.54
C ALA A 292 19.82 2.49 -1.89
N SER A 293 19.77 2.75 -0.59
CA SER A 293 18.55 3.09 0.13
C SER A 293 18.01 4.43 -0.38
N VAL A 294 17.10 4.39 -1.36
CA VAL A 294 16.38 5.60 -1.79
C VAL A 294 15.21 5.83 -0.84
N GLN A 295 15.42 6.70 0.16
CA GLN A 295 14.30 7.35 0.85
C GLN A 295 13.69 8.39 -0.09
N TYR A 296 12.50 8.11 -0.63
CA TYR A 296 11.74 9.12 -1.36
C TYR A 296 11.14 10.13 -0.36
N THR A 297 11.88 11.21 -0.10
CA THR A 297 11.28 12.41 0.49
C THR A 297 10.57 13.20 -0.60
N HIS A 298 9.25 13.29 -0.55
CA HIS A 298 8.47 14.22 -1.35
C HIS A 298 8.90 15.66 -1.03
N THR A 299 9.85 16.18 -1.78
CA THR A 299 10.03 17.62 -1.98
C THR A 299 9.69 17.91 -3.43
N LEU A 300 8.69 18.75 -3.66
CA LEU A 300 8.34 19.23 -4.99
C LEU A 300 9.54 20.02 -5.53
N PRO A 301 10.07 19.72 -6.74
CA PRO A 301 11.09 20.56 -7.32
C PRO A 301 10.49 21.92 -7.70
N PRO A 302 11.25 23.02 -7.58
CA PRO A 302 10.79 24.35 -7.97
C PRO A 302 10.53 24.40 -9.48
N ASN A 303 9.48 25.12 -9.87
CA ASN A 303 9.07 25.39 -11.25
C ASN A 303 10.28 25.71 -12.16
N TYR A 304 10.69 24.76 -12.99
CA TYR A 304 11.56 25.02 -14.13
C TYR A 304 10.70 25.38 -15.34
N GLY A 305 10.77 26.64 -15.74
CA GLY A 305 10.00 27.18 -16.86
C GLY A 305 10.38 26.54 -18.20
N VAL A 306 9.36 26.25 -19.00
CA VAL A 306 9.38 25.57 -20.32
C VAL A 306 10.30 26.25 -21.37
N ASN A 307 10.80 27.46 -21.12
CA ASN A 307 11.63 28.22 -22.05
C ASN A 307 13.14 27.91 -22.02
N GLN A 308 13.63 27.06 -21.10
CA GLN A 308 15.06 26.72 -21.02
C GLN A 308 15.45 25.49 -21.85
N LEU A 309 14.50 24.59 -22.16
CA LEU A 309 14.75 23.35 -22.93
C LEU A 309 14.92 23.56 -24.44
N VAL A 310 14.45 24.69 -24.99
CA VAL A 310 14.54 24.98 -26.44
C VAL A 310 15.92 25.53 -26.82
N ASN A 311 16.64 26.17 -25.90
CA ASN A 311 17.93 26.81 -26.21
C ASN A 311 19.11 25.84 -26.25
N ASP A 312 19.04 24.69 -25.58
CA ASP A 312 20.15 23.71 -25.53
C ASP A 312 20.15 22.69 -26.68
N TRP A 313 19.10 22.64 -27.51
CA TRP A 313 19.06 21.82 -28.74
C TRP A 313 19.89 22.41 -29.90
N SER A 314 20.24 23.69 -29.85
CA SER A 314 21.05 24.35 -30.88
C SER A 314 22.55 24.05 -30.81
N LYS A 315 23.01 23.38 -29.74
CA LYS A 315 24.44 23.09 -29.50
C LYS A 315 24.88 21.68 -29.88
N PHE A 316 23.96 20.82 -30.35
CA PHE A 316 24.26 19.44 -30.77
C PHE A 316 23.93 19.16 -32.24
N SER A 317 23.81 20.20 -33.07
CA SER A 317 23.71 20.05 -34.53
C SER A 317 24.70 20.94 -35.27
N ARG A 318 25.98 20.56 -35.20
CA ARG A 318 26.98 20.54 -36.29
C ARG A 318 28.37 20.22 -35.72
#